data_AF-A0A5R8KJJ9-F1
#
_entry.id   AF-A0A5R8KJJ9-F1
#
_cell.length_a   1.000
_cell.length_b   1.000
_cell.length_c   1.000
_cell.angle_alpha   90.00
_cell.angle_beta   90.00
_cell.angle_gamma   90.00
#
_symmetry.space_group_name_H-M   'P 1'
#
loop_
_entity.id
_entity.type
_entity.pdbx_description
1 polymer ?
#
loop_
_entity_poly.entity_id
_entity_poly.type
_entity_poly.pdbx_seq_one_letter_code
_entity_poly.pdbx_strand_id
1 'polypeptide(L)' 'MTRTQIYLTATEAQGIARVAAASSRKNSEVIREAIDQYLSRLSPQDRLGRLRAAKGIWQDREELDLRSIREDFDRF' A
#
# COMPACT_ATOMS: atom_id res chain seq x y z
N MET A 1 -16.65 8.58 12.89
CA MET A 1 -17.03 7.45 11.99
C MET A 1 -18.47 7.66 11.56
N THR A 2 -18.76 7.43 10.27
CA THR A 2 -20.14 7.38 9.77
C THR A 2 -20.60 5.92 9.78
N ARG A 3 -21.81 5.65 10.29
CA ARG A 3 -22.37 4.29 10.29
C ARG A 3 -22.88 3.99 8.87
N THR A 4 -22.32 2.96 8.25
CA THR A 4 -22.70 2.52 6.91
C THR A 4 -23.16 1.07 6.97
N GLN A 5 -24.32 0.78 6.38
CA GLN A 5 -24.75 -0.59 6.13
C GLN A 5 -24.14 -1.07 4.82
N ILE A 6 -23.54 -2.26 4.84
CA ILE A 6 -22.97 -2.92 3.66
C ILE A 6 -23.56 -4.32 3.54
N TYR A 7 -23.80 -4.76 2.32
CA TYR A 7 -24.19 -6.14 2.04
C TYR A 7 -22.93 -6.98 1.87
N LEU A 8 -22.93 -8.15 2.51
CA LEU A 8 -21.86 -9.14 2.43
C LEU A 8 -22.48 -10.48 2.06
N THR A 9 -21.77 -11.25 1.26
CA THR A 9 -22.07 -12.67 1.10
C THR A 9 -21.87 -13.41 2.42
N ALA A 10 -22.48 -14.59 2.56
CA ALA A 10 -22.28 -15.43 3.73
C ALA A 10 -20.79 -15.79 3.94
N THR A 11 -20.07 -16.05 2.85
CA THR A 11 -18.64 -16.38 2.88
C THR A 11 -17.79 -15.22 3.38
N GLU A 12 -18.06 -13.98 2.94
CA GLU A 12 -17.34 -12.80 3.42
C GLU A 12 -17.61 -12.53 4.89
N ALA A 13 -18.87 -12.60 5.33
CA ALA A 13 -19.24 -12.42 6.73
C ALA A 13 -18.55 -13.44 7.65
N GLN A 14 -18.53 -14.72 7.25
CA GLN A 14 -17.79 -15.77 7.95
C GLN A 14 -16.28 -15.54 7.93
N GLY A 15 -15.73 -15.08 6.80
CA GLY A 15 -14.32 -14.72 6.66
C GLY A 15 -13.91 -13.64 7.65
N ILE A 16 -14.69 -12.54 7.71
CA ILE A 16 -14.47 -11.44 8.65
C ILE A 16 -14.53 -11.94 10.10
N ALA A 17 -15.55 -12.73 10.45
CA ALA A 17 -15.70 -13.26 11.80
C ALA A 17 -14.53 -14.14 12.23
N ARG A 18 -14.00 -14.99 11.33
CA ARG A 18 -12.81 -15.82 11.59
C ARG A 18 -11.57 -14.98 11.85
N VAL A 19 -11.32 -13.97 11.01
CA VAL A 19 -10.16 -13.07 11.17
C VAL A 19 -10.28 -12.26 12.46
N ALA A 20 -11.46 -11.73 12.75
CA ALA A 20 -11.74 -10.98 13.97
C ALA A 20 -11.51 -11.83 15.23
N ALA A 21 -12.01 -13.06 15.25
CA ALA A 21 -11.81 -14.00 16.36
C ALA A 21 -10.33 -14.35 16.54
N ALA A 22 -9.63 -14.72 15.46
CA ALA A 22 -8.21 -15.07 15.51
C ALA A 22 -7.31 -13.92 15.97
N SER A 23 -7.72 -12.67 15.72
CA SER A 23 -6.98 -11.46 16.10
C SER A 23 -7.50 -10.77 17.36
N SER A 24 -8.52 -11.31 18.03
CA SER A 24 -9.19 -10.68 19.18
C SER A 24 -9.65 -9.24 18.91
N ARG A 25 -10.13 -8.99 17.68
CA ARG A 25 -10.61 -7.68 17.21
C ARG A 25 -12.10 -7.72 16.90
N LYS A 26 -12.72 -6.55 16.77
CA LYS A 26 -14.12 -6.45 16.33
C LYS A 26 -14.20 -6.60 14.80
N ASN A 27 -15.28 -7.17 14.30
CA ASN A 27 -15.56 -7.25 12.85
C ASN A 27 -15.45 -5.89 12.16
N SER A 28 -15.90 -4.81 12.81
CA SER A 28 -15.83 -3.46 12.27
C SER A 28 -14.39 -2.94 12.12
N GLU A 29 -13.43 -3.45 12.90
CA GLU A 29 -12.02 -3.09 12.78
C GLU A 29 -11.37 -3.84 11.62
N VAL A 30 -11.70 -5.12 11.45
CA VAL A 30 -11.24 -5.92 10.31
C VAL A 30 -11.77 -5.36 9.00
N ILE A 31 -13.07 -5.04 8.93
CA ILE A 31 -13.69 -4.45 7.73
C ILE A 31 -13.02 -3.12 7.39
N ARG A 32 -12.79 -2.26 8.38
CA ARG A 32 -12.16 -0.96 8.16
C ARG A 32 -10.75 -1.10 7.64
N GLU A 33 -9.93 -1.95 8.26
CA GLU A 33 -8.57 -2.18 7.80
C GLU A 33 -8.54 -2.74 6.38
N ALA A 34 -9.43 -3.68 6.05
CA ALA A 34 -9.52 -4.22 4.70
C ALA A 34 -9.85 -3.14 3.67
N ILE A 35 -10.79 -2.23 3.99
CA ILE A 35 -11.14 -1.09 3.14
C ILE A 35 -9.96 -0.12 3.03
N ASP A 36 -9.30 0.22 4.13
CA ASP A 36 -8.15 1.14 4.16
C ASP A 36 -7.00 0.60 3.28
N GLN A 37 -6.69 -0.69 3.41
CA GLN A 37 -5.68 -1.35 2.57
C GLN A 37 -6.08 -1.38 1.10
N TYR A 38 -7.36 -1.64 0.80
CA TYR A 38 -7.85 -1.65 -0.57
C TYR A 38 -7.75 -0.25 -1.22
N LEU A 39 -8.17 0.79 -0.51
CA LEU A 39 -8.10 2.17 -0.98
C LEU A 39 -6.63 2.63 -1.13
N SER A 40 -5.75 2.26 -0.21
CA SER A 40 -4.31 2.55 -0.31
C SER A 40 -3.71 1.92 -1.57
N ARG A 41 -4.05 0.66 -1.89
CA ARG A 41 -3.58 -0.01 -3.11
C ARG A 41 -4.07 0.68 -4.39
N LEU A 42 -5.28 1.24 -4.36
CA LEU A 42 -5.87 1.90 -5.51
C LEU A 42 -5.46 3.37 -5.68
N SER A 43 -4.91 4.01 -4.66
CA SER A 43 -4.56 5.43 -4.72
C SER A 43 -3.37 5.66 -5.67
N PRO A 44 -3.55 6.34 -6.83
CA PRO A 44 -2.45 6.64 -7.76
C PRO A 44 -1.44 7.63 -7.17
N GLN A 45 -1.87 8.36 -6.12
CA GLN A 45 -1.08 9.36 -5.42
C GLN A 45 0.11 8.74 -4.70
N ASP A 46 0.03 7.47 -4.28
CA ASP A 46 1.16 6.80 -3.65
C ASP A 46 2.29 6.54 -4.64
N ARG A 47 2.02 5.95 -5.81
CA ARG A 47 3.11 5.67 -6.77
C ARG A 47 3.68 6.96 -7.37
N LEU A 48 2.83 7.81 -7.94
CA LEU A 48 3.31 8.99 -8.66
C LEU A 48 3.82 10.07 -7.69
N GLY A 49 3.23 10.17 -6.50
CA GLY A 49 3.72 11.02 -5.41
C GLY A 49 5.05 10.54 -4.86
N ARG A 50 5.24 9.24 -4.62
CA ARG A 50 6.55 8.68 -4.20
C ARG A 50 7.63 8.87 -5.27
N LEU A 51 7.30 8.68 -6.55
CA LEU A 51 8.24 8.96 -7.66
C LEU A 51 8.62 10.44 -7.73
N ARG A 52 7.65 11.35 -7.53
CA ARG A 52 7.91 12.79 -7.47
C ARG A 52 8.71 13.18 -6.23
N ALA A 53 8.44 12.59 -5.07
CA ALA A 53 9.20 12.81 -3.84
C ALA A 53 10.64 12.27 -3.96
N ALA A 54 10.83 11.21 -4.75
CA ALA A 54 12.14 10.65 -5.05
C ALA A 54 12.91 11.42 -6.14
N LYS A 55 12.26 12.36 -6.83
CA LYS A 55 12.90 13.17 -7.86
C LYS A 55 14.00 14.02 -7.23
N GLY A 56 15.23 13.77 -7.64
CA GLY A 56 16.40 14.54 -7.19
C GLY A 56 17.10 13.99 -5.94
N ILE A 57 16.68 12.83 -5.38
CA ILE A 57 17.35 12.19 -4.22
C ILE A 57 18.87 11.98 -4.43
N TRP A 58 19.28 11.81 -5.68
CA TRP A 58 20.66 11.53 -6.06
C TRP A 58 21.36 12.70 -6.75
N GLN A 59 20.70 13.87 -6.90
CA GLN A 59 21.23 14.94 -7.75
C GLN A 59 22.48 15.61 -7.14
N ASP A 60 22.53 15.74 -5.82
CA ASP A 60 23.59 16.47 -5.10
C ASP A 60 24.61 15.52 -4.45
N ARG A 61 24.63 14.25 -4.84
CA ARG A 61 25.57 13.24 -4.33
C ARG A 61 26.77 13.13 -5.24
N GLU A 62 27.82 13.87 -4.90
CA GLU A 62 29.08 13.88 -5.63
C GLU A 62 29.87 12.57 -5.50
N GLU A 63 29.56 11.75 -4.50
CA GLU A 63 30.21 10.45 -4.28
C GLU A 63 29.74 9.34 -5.24
N LEU A 64 28.67 9.59 -6.02
CA LEU A 64 28.10 8.62 -6.95
C LEU A 64 28.37 9.01 -8.40
N ASP A 65 29.17 8.20 -9.10
CA ASP A 65 29.25 8.28 -10.56
C ASP A 65 28.06 7.57 -11.21
N LEU A 66 26.95 8.31 -11.34
CA LEU A 66 25.72 7.80 -11.94
C LEU A 66 25.90 7.34 -13.40
N ARG A 67 26.93 7.82 -14.12
CA ARG A 67 27.18 7.40 -15.51
C ARG A 67 27.82 6.02 -15.54
N SER A 68 28.89 5.82 -14.76
CA SER A 68 29.55 4.52 -14.65
C SER A 68 28.57 3.43 -14.17
N ILE A 69 27.76 3.75 -13.15
CA ILE A 69 26.71 2.83 -12.66
C ILE A 69 25.70 2.51 -13.76
N ARG A 70 25.30 3.49 -14.59
CA ARG A 70 24.35 3.27 -15.69
C ARG A 70 24.95 2.37 -16.77
N GLU A 71 26.20 2.59 -17.14
CA GLU A 71 26.90 1.81 -18.16
C GLU A 71 27.11 0.35 -17.74
N ASP A 72 27.32 0.08 -16.44
CA ASP A 72 27.45 -1.29 -15.94
C ASP A 72 26.15 -2.10 -16.01
N PHE A 73 25.00 -1.44 -15.83
CA PHE A 73 23.68 -2.07 -15.97
C PHE A 73 23.33 -2.42 -17.42
N ASP A 74 23.87 -1.70 -18.41
CA ASP A 74 23.63 -1.95 -19.83
C ASP A 74 24.54 -3.10 -20.39
N ARG A 75 25.42 -3.68 -19.56
CA ARG A 75 26.29 -4.84 -19.92
C ARG A 75 25.67 -6.21 -19.65
N PHE A 76 24.47 -6.27 -19.06
CA PHE A 76 23.70 -7.49 -18.77
C PHE A 76 22.35 -7.47 -19.47
#